data_AF-N4UDK4-F1
#
_entry.id   AF-N4UDK4-F1
#
_cell.length_a   1.000
_cell.length_b   1.000
_cell.length_c   1.000
_cell.angle_alpha   90.00
_cell.angle_beta   90.00
_cell.angle_gamma   90.00
#
_symmetry.space_group_name_H-M   'P 1'
#
loop_
_entity.id
_entity.type
_entity.pdbx_description
1 polymer ?
#
loop_
_entity_poly.entity_id
_entity_poly.type
_entity_poly.pdbx_seq_one_letter_code
_entity_poly.pdbx_strand_id
1 'polypeptide(L)'
;MKLQSLVTLALSGYATAQSRPNLTAALESENSTLSELSGLLRAQPSLLRDLGRLRNVTILAPSNDAIKDLLNDTAVARMVENDPSSVAAILQYHVLNGTYYASNISDTPAFVPTLLNNATYANVTGGQRVEALAMGDTVSFYSGFRQQSNVTKADLNFTGGVIHIINKVLAVPKNLSDTAIAANLSAVAGALTESKLVTNLTNEKNITVFAPSNSAFANIGSVLSNLSESDLESILKYHVVNNTLGYSSTLKNGSLTTSEGEKLNIVIHNGTVWVNEAKVIVPDVLIANGVVHVIDAVLNPDKPSATANPTASTQEAAFSGASSVSDIPFTSGVPENTNTAAATGLSPSTSTEGAAQATAAIALGALFGGAALVMNF
;
A
#
# COMPACT_ATOMS: atom_id res chain seq x y z
N MET A 1 23.97 -33.27 66.57
CA MET A 1 23.41 -33.45 65.21
C MET A 1 21.94 -33.78 65.32
N LYS A 2 21.04 -32.86 64.96
CA LYS A 2 19.60 -33.12 64.78
C LYS A 2 19.27 -32.76 63.33
N LEU A 3 18.91 -33.74 62.51
CA LEU A 3 18.38 -33.50 61.17
C LEU A 3 16.91 -33.07 61.30
N GLN A 4 16.58 -31.89 60.76
CA GLN A 4 15.19 -31.50 60.51
C GLN A 4 14.81 -31.91 59.08
N SER A 5 13.77 -32.73 58.96
CA SER A 5 13.15 -33.09 57.69
C SER A 5 12.37 -31.91 57.12
N LEU A 6 12.74 -31.45 55.92
CA LEU A 6 11.87 -30.63 55.08
C LEU A 6 10.80 -31.53 54.45
N VAL A 7 9.54 -31.19 54.69
CA VAL A 7 8.39 -31.73 53.93
C VAL A 7 8.14 -30.77 52.78
N THR A 8 8.46 -31.20 51.56
CA THR A 8 8.16 -30.47 50.33
C THR A 8 6.71 -30.79 49.92
N LEU A 9 5.79 -29.85 50.13
CA LEU A 9 4.46 -29.92 49.51
C LEU A 9 4.59 -29.61 48.01
N ALA A 10 4.49 -30.64 47.17
CA ALA A 10 4.29 -30.47 45.74
C ALA A 10 2.81 -30.18 45.47
N LEU A 11 2.46 -28.91 45.26
CA LEU A 11 1.17 -28.51 44.70
C LEU A 11 1.19 -28.77 43.20
N SER A 12 0.68 -29.92 42.76
CA SER A 12 0.43 -30.21 41.34
C SER A 12 -0.75 -29.36 40.86
N GLY A 13 -0.47 -28.18 40.33
CA GLY A 13 -1.45 -27.40 39.57
C GLY A 13 -1.80 -28.13 38.28
N TYR A 14 -3.04 -28.61 38.17
CA TYR A 14 -3.59 -29.09 36.91
C TYR A 14 -3.83 -27.89 36.00
N ALA A 15 -2.87 -27.57 35.12
CA ALA A 15 -3.15 -26.77 33.94
C ALA A 15 -3.97 -27.64 32.98
N THR A 16 -5.27 -27.43 32.90
CA THR A 16 -6.08 -28.04 31.84
C THR A 16 -5.58 -27.48 30.52
N ALA A 17 -4.89 -28.30 29.72
CA ALA A 17 -4.55 -27.99 28.35
C ALA A 17 -5.85 -27.94 27.53
N GLN A 18 -6.51 -26.78 27.50
CA GLN A 18 -7.68 -26.57 26.66
C GLN A 18 -7.20 -26.66 25.20
N SER A 19 -7.69 -27.67 24.46
CA SER A 19 -7.33 -27.85 23.05
C SER A 19 -7.76 -26.62 22.26
N ARG A 20 -6.86 -26.06 21.45
CA ARG A 20 -7.18 -24.92 20.58
C ARG A 20 -8.30 -25.32 19.60
N PRO A 21 -9.35 -24.51 19.42
CA PRO A 21 -10.43 -24.82 18.50
C PRO A 21 -9.91 -24.95 17.06
N ASN A 22 -10.59 -25.74 16.24
CA ASN A 22 -10.35 -25.73 14.80
C ASN A 22 -10.79 -24.38 14.20
N LEU A 23 -10.44 -24.13 12.93
CA LEU A 23 -10.75 -22.84 12.27
C LEU A 23 -12.24 -22.51 12.31
N THR A 24 -13.10 -23.47 11.95
CA THR A 24 -14.55 -23.26 11.92
C THR A 24 -15.10 -22.89 13.30
N ALA A 25 -14.70 -23.61 14.35
CA ALA A 25 -15.11 -23.32 15.72
C ALA A 25 -14.59 -21.97 16.23
N ALA A 26 -13.37 -21.57 15.81
CA ALA A 26 -12.82 -20.25 16.15
C ALA A 26 -13.63 -19.12 15.50
N LEU A 27 -14.01 -19.25 14.22
CA LEU A 27 -14.86 -18.27 13.53
C LEU A 27 -16.27 -18.22 14.13
N GLU A 28 -16.85 -19.37 14.47
CA GLU A 28 -18.17 -19.48 15.08
C GLU A 28 -18.22 -18.89 16.50
N SER A 29 -17.10 -18.89 17.23
CA SER A 29 -17.01 -18.22 18.53
C SER A 29 -17.21 -16.70 18.46
N GLU A 30 -17.00 -16.12 17.27
CA GLU A 30 -17.18 -14.70 16.98
C GLU A 30 -18.30 -14.46 15.95
N ASN A 31 -19.32 -15.33 15.93
CA ASN A 31 -20.37 -15.30 14.91
C ASN A 31 -21.12 -13.97 14.79
N SER A 32 -21.21 -13.17 15.86
CA SER A 32 -21.79 -11.81 15.80
C SER A 32 -21.00 -10.83 14.93
N THR A 33 -19.72 -11.10 14.66
CA THR A 33 -18.81 -10.25 13.88
C THR A 33 -18.26 -10.92 12.63
N LEU A 34 -18.26 -12.25 12.54
CA LEU A 34 -17.64 -13.02 11.44
C LEU A 34 -18.63 -13.94 10.68
N SER A 35 -19.94 -13.76 10.86
CA SER A 35 -20.95 -14.59 10.18
C SER A 35 -20.87 -14.51 8.66
N GLU A 36 -20.64 -13.32 8.08
CA GLU A 36 -20.52 -13.10 6.64
C GLU A 36 -19.28 -13.81 6.08
N LEU A 37 -18.13 -13.64 6.73
CA LEU A 37 -16.89 -14.34 6.35
C LEU A 37 -17.06 -15.86 6.42
N SER A 38 -17.72 -16.34 7.47
CA SER A 38 -18.02 -17.77 7.63
C SER A 38 -18.93 -18.27 6.52
N GLY A 39 -19.89 -17.46 6.07
CA GLY A 39 -20.72 -17.74 4.88
C GLY A 39 -19.89 -17.84 3.60
N LEU A 40 -19.02 -16.85 3.34
CA LEU A 40 -18.13 -16.83 2.17
C LEU A 40 -17.19 -18.04 2.13
N LEU A 41 -16.61 -18.42 3.27
CA LEU A 41 -15.74 -19.60 3.37
C LEU A 41 -16.51 -20.91 3.14
N ARG A 42 -17.75 -21.02 3.62
CA ARG A 42 -18.61 -22.19 3.35
C ARG A 42 -19.01 -22.29 1.87
N ALA A 43 -19.16 -21.16 1.18
CA ALA A 43 -19.34 -21.12 -0.28
C ALA A 43 -18.08 -21.54 -1.07
N GLN A 44 -16.91 -21.63 -0.41
CA GLN A 44 -15.62 -22.03 -0.98
C GLN A 44 -15.05 -23.26 -0.23
N PRO A 45 -15.68 -24.44 -0.34
CA PRO A 45 -15.36 -25.61 0.49
C PRO A 45 -13.94 -26.15 0.28
N SER A 46 -13.37 -26.00 -0.92
CA SER A 46 -11.97 -26.36 -1.19
C SER A 46 -11.01 -25.48 -0.37
N LEU A 47 -11.21 -24.16 -0.44
CA LEU A 47 -10.41 -23.19 0.30
C LEU A 47 -10.53 -23.42 1.81
N LEU A 48 -11.75 -23.55 2.35
CA LEU A 48 -11.95 -23.78 3.79
C LEU A 48 -11.23 -25.05 4.28
N ARG A 49 -11.29 -26.12 3.50
CA ARG A 49 -10.59 -27.37 3.81
C ARG A 49 -9.07 -27.19 3.79
N ASP A 50 -8.55 -26.43 2.84
CA ASP A 50 -7.12 -26.18 2.72
C ASP A 50 -6.64 -25.28 3.87
N LEU A 51 -7.38 -24.21 4.20
CA LEU A 51 -7.12 -23.34 5.35
C LEU A 51 -7.12 -24.12 6.69
N GLY A 52 -8.04 -25.07 6.87
CA GLY A 52 -8.07 -25.92 8.07
C GLY A 52 -6.84 -26.83 8.24
N ARG A 53 -6.12 -27.11 7.15
CA ARG A 53 -4.88 -27.91 7.16
C ARG A 53 -3.62 -27.07 7.35
N LEU A 54 -3.71 -25.76 7.11
CA LEU A 54 -2.58 -24.87 7.29
C LEU A 54 -2.14 -24.81 8.75
N ARG A 55 -0.84 -24.58 8.93
CA ARG A 55 -0.19 -24.37 10.21
C ARG A 55 0.72 -23.17 10.06
N ASN A 56 0.94 -22.47 11.18
CA ASN A 56 1.76 -21.28 11.22
C ASN A 56 1.24 -20.18 10.28
N VAL A 57 -0.03 -19.81 10.42
CA VAL A 57 -0.66 -18.76 9.62
C VAL A 57 -1.37 -17.73 10.49
N THR A 58 -1.54 -16.53 9.95
CA THR A 58 -2.36 -15.47 10.54
C THR A 58 -3.49 -15.17 9.58
N ILE A 59 -4.74 -15.31 10.04
CA ILE A 59 -5.91 -14.97 9.25
C ILE A 59 -6.38 -13.59 9.65
N LEU A 60 -6.37 -12.65 8.71
CA LEU A 60 -6.95 -11.34 8.87
C LEU A 60 -8.43 -11.46 8.49
N ALA A 61 -9.30 -11.62 9.48
CA ALA A 61 -10.71 -11.88 9.27
C ALA A 61 -11.50 -10.56 9.16
N PRO A 62 -11.98 -10.16 7.97
CA PRO A 62 -12.80 -8.96 7.87
C PRO A 62 -14.13 -9.17 8.60
N SER A 63 -14.51 -8.16 9.39
CA SER A 63 -15.81 -8.14 10.07
C SER A 63 -17.00 -8.09 9.10
N ASN A 64 -18.19 -8.38 9.61
CA ASN A 64 -19.44 -8.26 8.86
C ASN A 64 -19.62 -6.86 8.24
N ASP A 65 -19.31 -5.80 9.00
CA ASP A 65 -19.37 -4.42 8.51
C ASP A 65 -18.36 -4.19 7.37
N ALA A 66 -17.13 -4.69 7.52
CA ALA A 66 -16.10 -4.61 6.49
C ALA A 66 -16.52 -5.27 5.17
N ILE A 67 -17.14 -6.46 5.25
CA ILE A 67 -17.64 -7.19 4.07
C ILE A 67 -18.83 -6.45 3.46
N LYS A 68 -19.75 -5.92 4.27
CA LYS A 68 -20.89 -5.15 3.80
C LYS A 68 -20.46 -3.88 3.08
N ASP A 69 -19.50 -3.14 3.64
CA ASP A 69 -18.94 -1.94 3.01
C ASP A 69 -18.31 -2.26 1.64
N LEU A 70 -17.59 -3.40 1.55
CA LEU A 70 -17.04 -3.87 0.28
C LEU A 70 -18.14 -4.18 -0.75
N LEU A 71 -19.20 -4.88 -0.35
CA LEU A 71 -20.28 -5.28 -1.26
C LEU A 71 -21.14 -4.10 -1.73
N ASN A 72 -21.13 -2.99 -1.00
CA ASN A 72 -21.78 -1.74 -1.43
C ASN A 72 -20.99 -1.02 -2.53
N ASP A 73 -19.72 -1.37 -2.75
CA ASP A 73 -18.91 -0.81 -3.83
C ASP A 73 -19.27 -1.46 -5.17
N THR A 74 -19.87 -0.67 -6.06
CA THR A 74 -20.30 -1.14 -7.38
C THR A 74 -19.14 -1.58 -8.28
N ALA A 75 -17.91 -1.10 -8.05
CA ALA A 75 -16.74 -1.60 -8.77
C ALA A 75 -16.36 -3.01 -8.31
N VAL A 76 -16.48 -3.27 -7.00
CA VAL A 76 -16.22 -4.60 -6.44
C VAL A 76 -17.32 -5.59 -6.84
N ALA A 77 -18.58 -5.18 -6.83
CA ALA A 77 -19.69 -6.01 -7.32
C ALA A 77 -19.44 -6.47 -8.76
N ARG A 78 -19.08 -5.54 -9.66
CA ARG A 78 -18.72 -5.87 -11.05
C ARG A 78 -17.49 -6.76 -11.15
N MET A 79 -16.47 -6.54 -10.31
CA MET A 79 -15.28 -7.39 -10.30
C MET A 79 -15.63 -8.84 -9.95
N VAL A 80 -16.45 -9.04 -8.91
CA VAL A 80 -16.86 -10.39 -8.47
C VAL A 80 -17.77 -11.06 -9.51
N GLU A 81 -18.67 -10.31 -10.15
CA GLU A 81 -19.52 -10.80 -11.23
C GLU A 81 -18.71 -11.24 -12.46
N ASN A 82 -17.73 -10.43 -12.87
CA ASN A 82 -16.91 -10.70 -14.06
C ASN A 82 -15.85 -11.78 -13.83
N ASP A 83 -15.38 -11.93 -12.59
CA ASP A 83 -14.32 -12.85 -12.23
C ASP A 83 -14.62 -13.53 -10.88
N PRO A 84 -15.32 -14.67 -10.90
CA PRO A 84 -15.62 -15.43 -9.68
C PRO A 84 -14.37 -15.90 -8.93
N SER A 85 -13.20 -15.98 -9.58
CA SER A 85 -11.95 -16.38 -8.94
C SER A 85 -11.36 -15.28 -8.05
N SER A 86 -11.84 -14.04 -8.20
CA SER A 86 -11.46 -12.89 -7.37
C SER A 86 -11.80 -13.09 -5.89
N VAL A 87 -12.88 -13.79 -5.57
CA VAL A 87 -13.27 -14.09 -4.18
C VAL A 87 -12.20 -14.96 -3.50
N ALA A 88 -11.75 -16.02 -4.19
CA ALA A 88 -10.69 -16.88 -3.67
C ALA A 88 -9.37 -16.10 -3.52
N ALA A 89 -9.04 -15.22 -4.47
CA ALA A 89 -7.85 -14.38 -4.41
C ALA A 89 -7.89 -13.41 -3.21
N ILE A 90 -9.02 -12.74 -2.99
CA ILE A 90 -9.24 -11.87 -1.83
C ILE A 90 -9.06 -12.69 -0.54
N LEU A 91 -9.71 -13.84 -0.42
CA LEU A 91 -9.61 -14.67 0.79
C LEU A 91 -8.18 -15.18 1.03
N GLN A 92 -7.44 -15.57 -0.01
CA GLN A 92 -6.02 -15.95 0.09
C GLN A 92 -5.13 -14.77 0.51
N TYR A 93 -5.46 -13.56 0.07
CA TYR A 93 -4.73 -12.35 0.44
C TYR A 93 -4.90 -11.98 1.92
N HIS A 94 -5.99 -12.43 2.55
CA HIS A 94 -6.22 -12.27 3.99
C HIS A 94 -5.48 -13.29 4.86
N VAL A 95 -4.73 -14.23 4.27
CA VAL A 95 -3.99 -15.24 5.02
C VAL A 95 -2.51 -14.98 4.90
N LEU A 96 -1.89 -14.57 6.00
CA LEU A 96 -0.46 -14.31 6.09
C LEU A 96 0.31 -15.59 6.38
N ASN A 97 1.49 -15.70 5.80
CA ASN A 97 2.44 -16.77 6.09
C ASN A 97 3.22 -16.44 7.38
N GLY A 98 3.00 -17.25 8.43
CA GLY A 98 3.52 -17.02 9.78
C GLY A 98 2.41 -16.70 10.79
N THR A 99 2.65 -17.03 12.05
CA THR A 99 1.78 -16.66 13.19
C THR A 99 2.31 -15.37 13.81
N TYR A 100 1.58 -14.27 13.66
CA TYR A 100 1.94 -12.96 14.18
C TYR A 100 0.92 -12.54 15.22
N TYR A 101 1.26 -12.64 16.50
CA TYR A 101 0.44 -12.06 17.56
C TYR A 101 0.53 -10.54 17.49
N ALA A 102 -0.49 -9.83 17.97
CA ALA A 102 -0.50 -8.36 17.95
C ALA A 102 0.74 -7.77 18.67
N SER A 103 1.16 -8.40 19.77
CA SER A 103 2.37 -8.03 20.51
C SER A 103 3.69 -8.22 19.77
N ASN A 104 3.71 -8.97 18.65
CA ASN A 104 4.90 -9.17 17.82
C ASN A 104 4.99 -8.18 16.66
N ILE A 105 3.95 -7.37 16.43
CA ILE A 105 3.94 -6.37 15.36
C ILE A 105 4.46 -5.05 15.95
N SER A 106 5.53 -4.52 15.36
CA SER A 106 6.21 -3.30 15.81
C SER A 106 5.74 -2.06 15.07
N ASP A 107 6.20 -0.90 15.52
CA ASP A 107 6.12 0.41 14.85
C ASP A 107 7.05 0.55 13.62
N THR A 108 7.85 -0.47 13.33
CA THR A 108 8.60 -0.59 12.08
C THR A 108 7.78 -1.39 11.05
N PRO A 109 7.55 -0.85 9.83
CA PRO A 109 6.79 -1.54 8.79
C PRO A 109 7.38 -2.90 8.41
N ALA A 110 6.55 -3.95 8.44
CA ALA A 110 6.91 -5.30 8.04
C ALA A 110 6.06 -5.80 6.87
N PHE A 111 6.69 -6.24 5.78
CA PHE A 111 5.99 -6.70 4.57
C PHE A 111 5.84 -8.22 4.55
N VAL A 112 4.70 -8.68 5.07
CA VAL A 112 4.42 -10.09 5.33
C VAL A 112 3.85 -10.76 4.06
N PRO A 113 4.44 -11.87 3.57
CA PRO A 113 3.86 -12.65 2.48
C PRO A 113 2.50 -13.23 2.84
N THR A 114 1.60 -13.25 1.86
CA THR A 114 0.27 -13.87 1.95
C THR A 114 0.22 -15.18 1.18
N LEU A 115 -0.92 -15.88 1.23
CA LEU A 115 -1.14 -17.06 0.38
C LEU A 115 -1.57 -16.71 -1.04
N LEU A 116 -1.80 -15.43 -1.36
CA LEU A 116 -2.12 -15.01 -2.71
C LEU A 116 -0.86 -15.09 -3.59
N ASN A 117 -0.79 -16.16 -4.39
CA ASN A 117 0.33 -16.44 -5.29
C ASN A 117 -0.11 -16.70 -6.74
N ASN A 118 -1.41 -16.57 -7.02
CA ASN A 118 -1.95 -16.72 -8.36
C ASN A 118 -1.39 -15.61 -9.26
N ALA A 119 -0.75 -15.99 -10.37
CA ALA A 119 -0.08 -15.08 -11.30
C ALA A 119 -1.01 -14.02 -11.92
N THR A 120 -2.33 -14.25 -11.94
CA THR A 120 -3.32 -13.25 -12.38
C THR A 120 -3.37 -12.03 -11.45
N TYR A 121 -3.08 -12.22 -10.16
CA TYR A 121 -3.21 -11.16 -9.14
C TYR A 121 -1.89 -10.80 -8.45
N ALA A 122 -0.89 -11.67 -8.55
CA ALA A 122 0.39 -11.52 -7.87
C ALA A 122 1.55 -12.01 -8.76
N ASN A 123 2.39 -11.07 -9.19
CA ASN A 123 3.67 -11.32 -9.83
C ASN A 123 4.82 -10.83 -8.92
N VAL A 124 4.83 -11.33 -7.69
CA VAL A 124 5.84 -11.04 -6.67
C VAL A 124 6.41 -12.36 -6.16
N THR A 125 7.74 -12.44 -6.00
CA THR A 125 8.39 -13.64 -5.48
C THR A 125 7.97 -13.89 -4.03
N GLY A 126 7.43 -15.09 -3.79
CA GLY A 126 6.87 -15.49 -2.49
C GLY A 126 5.38 -15.13 -2.32
N GLY A 127 4.72 -14.61 -3.36
CA GLY A 127 3.33 -14.18 -3.31
C GLY A 127 3.17 -12.71 -2.95
N GLN A 128 1.93 -12.24 -3.01
CA GLN A 128 1.60 -10.86 -2.65
C GLN A 128 1.82 -10.63 -1.16
N ARG A 129 2.13 -9.39 -0.80
CA ARG A 129 2.42 -8.99 0.59
C ARG A 129 1.39 -8.01 1.13
N VAL A 130 1.33 -7.93 2.46
CA VAL A 130 0.60 -6.93 3.24
C VAL A 130 1.61 -6.28 4.18
N GLU A 131 1.56 -4.96 4.30
CA GLU A 131 2.33 -4.24 5.31
C GLU A 131 1.64 -4.38 6.67
N ALA A 132 2.37 -4.76 7.70
CA ALA A 132 1.92 -4.80 9.08
C ALA A 132 2.67 -3.74 9.90
N LEU A 133 1.94 -2.94 10.66
CA LEU A 133 2.48 -1.81 11.40
C LEU A 133 1.65 -1.55 12.66
N ALA A 134 2.32 -1.38 13.82
CA ALA A 134 1.68 -0.92 15.04
C ALA A 134 1.73 0.61 15.13
N MET A 135 0.57 1.22 15.37
CA MET A 135 0.43 2.66 15.62
C MET A 135 -0.14 2.85 17.03
N GLY A 136 0.76 3.11 17.99
CA GLY A 136 0.40 3.06 19.41
C GLY A 136 -0.07 1.66 19.79
N ASP A 137 -1.27 1.56 20.38
CA ASP A 137 -1.86 0.27 20.78
C ASP A 137 -2.63 -0.43 19.65
N THR A 138 -2.73 0.19 18.46
CA THR A 138 -3.50 -0.36 17.34
C THR A 138 -2.60 -1.00 16.30
N VAL A 139 -2.80 -2.29 16.03
CA VAL A 139 -2.20 -2.96 14.86
C VAL A 139 -3.01 -2.60 13.61
N SER A 140 -2.30 -2.15 12.58
CA SER A 140 -2.85 -1.83 11.27
C SER A 140 -2.17 -2.65 10.18
N PHE A 141 -2.93 -2.97 9.15
CA PHE A 141 -2.46 -3.62 7.94
C PHE A 141 -2.73 -2.71 6.74
N TYR A 142 -1.72 -2.50 5.89
CA TYR A 142 -1.87 -1.76 4.63
C TYR A 142 -1.79 -2.69 3.43
N SER A 143 -2.77 -2.57 2.55
CA SER A 143 -2.93 -3.37 1.34
C SER A 143 -2.78 -2.52 0.07
N GLY A 144 -3.23 -3.03 -1.09
CA GLY A 144 -3.29 -2.28 -2.34
C GLY A 144 -3.95 -0.90 -2.17
N PHE A 145 -3.52 0.06 -3.00
CA PHE A 145 -3.90 1.48 -2.89
C PHE A 145 -3.56 2.12 -1.52
N ARG A 146 -2.66 1.49 -0.76
CA ARG A 146 -2.30 1.90 0.60
C ARG A 146 -3.52 1.96 1.54
N GLN A 147 -4.52 1.12 1.28
CA GLN A 147 -5.72 1.04 2.10
C GLN A 147 -5.37 0.49 3.49
N GLN A 148 -5.68 1.27 4.52
CA GLN A 148 -5.50 0.89 5.92
C GLN A 148 -6.67 0.04 6.44
N SER A 149 -6.35 -1.06 7.12
CA SER A 149 -7.29 -1.90 7.86
C SER A 149 -6.79 -2.13 9.28
N ASN A 150 -7.60 -1.76 10.27
CA ASN A 150 -7.21 -1.83 11.69
C ASN A 150 -7.75 -3.11 12.32
N VAL A 151 -6.94 -3.70 13.20
CA VAL A 151 -7.37 -4.83 14.04
C VAL A 151 -8.37 -4.33 15.09
N THR A 152 -9.59 -4.86 15.06
CA THR A 152 -10.64 -4.57 16.05
C THR A 152 -10.66 -5.59 17.18
N LYS A 153 -10.21 -6.82 16.90
CA LYS A 153 -10.01 -7.87 17.89
C LYS A 153 -8.81 -8.72 17.51
N ALA A 154 -7.80 -8.75 18.37
CA ALA A 154 -6.57 -9.49 18.13
C ALA A 154 -6.58 -10.89 18.77
N ASP A 155 -5.63 -11.71 18.32
CA ASP A 155 -5.13 -12.88 19.05
C ASP A 155 -6.15 -14.02 19.29
N LEU A 156 -7.10 -14.20 18.37
CA LEU A 156 -8.03 -15.33 18.39
C LEU A 156 -7.31 -16.61 17.94
N ASN A 157 -6.88 -17.43 18.90
CA ASN A 157 -6.13 -18.65 18.63
C ASN A 157 -6.99 -19.76 18.03
N PHE A 158 -6.46 -20.44 17.01
CA PHE A 158 -7.01 -21.69 16.48
C PHE A 158 -5.88 -22.70 16.23
N THR A 159 -6.22 -23.94 15.86
CA THR A 159 -5.23 -25.01 15.65
C THR A 159 -4.15 -24.66 14.62
N GLY A 160 -4.48 -23.84 13.61
CA GLY A 160 -3.57 -23.46 12.53
C GLY A 160 -2.71 -22.22 12.79
N GLY A 161 -3.03 -21.43 13.82
CA GLY A 161 -2.34 -20.17 14.11
C GLY A 161 -3.24 -19.19 14.84
N VAL A 162 -3.31 -17.95 14.33
CA VAL A 162 -4.05 -16.85 14.97
C VAL A 162 -4.97 -16.14 13.98
N ILE A 163 -6.11 -15.64 14.46
CA ILE A 163 -7.03 -14.79 13.72
C ILE A 163 -7.00 -13.38 14.33
N HIS A 164 -6.91 -12.37 13.47
CA HIS A 164 -7.16 -10.96 13.83
C HIS A 164 -8.41 -10.50 13.11
N ILE A 165 -9.42 -10.01 13.82
CA ILE A 165 -10.58 -9.38 13.20
C ILE A 165 -10.19 -7.97 12.76
N ILE A 166 -10.47 -7.64 11.50
CA ILE A 166 -10.13 -6.35 10.90
C ILE A 166 -11.37 -5.58 10.44
N ASN A 167 -11.29 -4.25 10.43
CA ASN A 167 -12.41 -3.36 10.09
C ASN A 167 -12.58 -3.07 8.58
N LYS A 168 -11.64 -3.50 7.72
CA LYS A 168 -11.78 -3.40 6.26
C LYS A 168 -11.29 -4.65 5.56
N VAL A 169 -11.94 -5.03 4.46
CA VAL A 169 -11.42 -6.07 3.55
C VAL A 169 -10.17 -5.52 2.86
N LEU A 170 -9.09 -6.29 2.86
CA LEU A 170 -7.83 -5.94 2.20
C LEU A 170 -8.03 -5.85 0.68
N ALA A 171 -7.59 -4.75 0.09
CA ALA A 171 -7.61 -4.54 -1.35
C ALA A 171 -6.44 -5.28 -2.00
N VAL A 172 -6.74 -6.21 -2.89
CA VAL A 172 -5.72 -6.89 -3.70
C VAL A 172 -5.02 -5.85 -4.59
N PRO A 173 -3.68 -5.72 -4.51
CA PRO A 173 -2.90 -4.81 -5.35
C PRO A 173 -3.20 -4.98 -6.84
N LYS A 174 -3.30 -3.85 -7.56
CA LYS A 174 -3.52 -3.81 -9.00
C LYS A 174 -2.22 -3.52 -9.75
N ASN A 175 -2.26 -3.53 -11.08
CA ASN A 175 -1.12 -3.13 -11.90
C ASN A 175 -0.76 -1.65 -11.65
N LEU A 176 0.41 -1.24 -12.14
CA LEU A 176 0.94 0.11 -11.97
C LEU A 176 0.00 1.20 -12.49
N SER A 177 -0.60 1.02 -13.67
CA SER A 177 -1.48 2.02 -14.28
C SER A 177 -2.75 2.26 -13.47
N ASP A 178 -3.45 1.19 -13.10
CA ASP A 178 -4.66 1.28 -12.27
C ASP A 178 -4.35 1.87 -10.89
N THR A 179 -3.19 1.51 -10.32
CA THR A 179 -2.73 2.04 -9.04
C THR A 179 -2.39 3.52 -9.14
N ALA A 180 -1.74 3.95 -10.22
CA ALA A 180 -1.42 5.35 -10.48
C ALA A 180 -2.70 6.19 -10.62
N ILE A 181 -3.69 5.71 -11.37
CA ILE A 181 -4.99 6.38 -11.52
C ILE A 181 -5.67 6.52 -10.15
N ALA A 182 -5.77 5.43 -9.38
CA ALA A 182 -6.36 5.46 -8.05
C ALA A 182 -5.60 6.38 -7.07
N ALA A 183 -4.28 6.50 -7.25
CA ALA A 183 -3.42 7.39 -6.48
C ALA A 183 -3.42 8.85 -6.94
N ASN A 184 -4.26 9.20 -7.93
CA ASN A 184 -4.28 10.53 -8.56
C ASN A 184 -2.91 10.92 -9.17
N LEU A 185 -2.13 9.95 -9.64
CA LEU A 185 -0.88 10.13 -10.37
C LEU A 185 -1.12 10.09 -11.87
N SER A 186 -2.04 10.94 -12.34
CA SER A 186 -2.48 10.96 -13.74
C SER A 186 -1.35 11.21 -14.73
N ALA A 187 -0.37 12.05 -14.37
CA ALA A 187 0.79 12.31 -15.23
C ALA A 187 1.63 11.05 -15.47
N VAL A 188 1.85 10.24 -14.43
CA VAL A 188 2.56 8.95 -14.55
C VAL A 188 1.76 7.96 -15.38
N ALA A 189 0.45 7.85 -15.12
CA ALA A 189 -0.42 6.92 -15.85
C ALA A 189 -0.44 7.22 -17.36
N GLY A 190 -0.54 8.49 -17.74
CA GLY A 190 -0.50 8.88 -19.14
C GLY A 190 0.91 8.82 -19.73
N ALA A 191 1.96 9.17 -19.00
CA ALA A 191 3.35 9.06 -19.47
C ALA A 191 3.71 7.60 -19.80
N LEU A 192 3.28 6.64 -18.98
CA LEU A 192 3.44 5.20 -19.25
C LEU A 192 2.73 4.74 -20.53
N THR A 193 1.58 5.35 -20.83
CA THR A 193 0.79 5.05 -22.02
C THR A 193 1.46 5.63 -23.26
N GLU A 194 1.89 6.89 -23.20
CA GLU A 194 2.60 7.59 -24.28
C GLU A 194 3.92 6.88 -24.63
N SER A 195 4.68 6.45 -23.60
CA SER A 195 5.96 5.76 -23.77
C SER A 195 5.83 4.26 -24.09
N LYS A 196 4.61 3.74 -24.24
CA LYS A 196 4.30 2.31 -24.50
C LYS A 196 4.93 1.32 -23.50
N LEU A 197 5.21 1.75 -22.26
CA LEU A 197 5.86 0.93 -21.24
C LEU A 197 4.89 0.08 -20.41
N VAL A 198 3.58 0.34 -20.48
CA VAL A 198 2.57 -0.38 -19.67
C VAL A 198 2.72 -1.89 -19.75
N THR A 199 2.80 -2.46 -20.96
CA THR A 199 2.91 -3.91 -21.17
C THR A 199 4.25 -4.46 -20.70
N ASN A 200 5.34 -3.72 -20.91
CA ASN A 200 6.67 -4.14 -20.46
C ASN A 200 6.70 -4.24 -18.93
N LEU A 201 6.34 -3.15 -18.24
CA LEU A 201 6.40 -3.08 -16.79
C LEU A 201 5.39 -4.00 -16.10
N THR A 202 4.23 -4.29 -16.71
CA THR A 202 3.24 -5.21 -16.12
C THR A 202 3.75 -6.66 -16.09
N ASN A 203 4.58 -7.05 -17.06
CA ASN A 203 5.12 -8.41 -17.15
C ASN A 203 6.37 -8.60 -16.28
N GLU A 204 7.06 -7.52 -15.93
CA GLU A 204 8.20 -7.56 -15.02
C GLU A 204 7.80 -8.03 -13.63
N LYS A 205 8.73 -8.72 -12.95
CA LYS A 205 8.52 -9.30 -11.62
C LYS A 205 9.42 -8.62 -10.61
N ASN A 206 8.89 -8.36 -9.41
CA ASN A 206 9.63 -7.74 -8.31
C ASN A 206 10.21 -6.38 -8.69
N ILE A 207 9.38 -5.48 -9.18
CA ILE A 207 9.84 -4.12 -9.52
C ILE A 207 9.67 -3.18 -8.32
N THR A 208 10.55 -2.18 -8.26
CA THR A 208 10.37 -0.98 -7.43
C THR A 208 10.29 0.22 -8.35
N VAL A 209 9.20 0.98 -8.25
CA VAL A 209 8.96 2.16 -9.10
C VAL A 209 8.97 3.39 -8.22
N PHE A 210 9.82 4.36 -8.52
CA PHE A 210 9.79 5.67 -7.90
C PHE A 210 8.92 6.59 -8.77
N ALA A 211 7.62 6.67 -8.50
CA ALA A 211 6.67 7.38 -9.36
C ALA A 211 6.61 8.88 -9.01
N PRO A 212 6.93 9.81 -9.92
CA PRO A 212 6.81 11.23 -9.62
C PRO A 212 5.36 11.68 -9.44
N SER A 213 5.13 12.59 -8.51
CA SER A 213 3.82 13.23 -8.33
C SER A 213 3.45 14.11 -9.53
N ASN A 214 2.16 14.43 -9.70
CA ASN A 214 1.72 15.36 -10.74
C ASN A 214 2.42 16.74 -10.62
N SER A 215 2.68 17.20 -9.38
CA SER A 215 3.44 18.42 -9.14
C SER A 215 4.89 18.32 -9.61
N ALA A 216 5.52 17.15 -9.47
CA ALA A 216 6.87 16.90 -9.99
C ALA A 216 6.91 17.05 -11.52
N PHE A 217 5.93 16.48 -12.23
CA PHE A 217 5.77 16.65 -13.67
C PHE A 217 5.51 18.10 -14.06
N ALA A 218 4.62 18.80 -13.34
CA ALA A 218 4.33 20.20 -13.58
C ALA A 218 5.58 21.07 -13.45
N ASN A 219 6.42 20.82 -12.45
CA ASN A 219 7.67 21.57 -12.20
C ASN A 219 8.68 21.50 -13.36
N ILE A 220 8.66 20.41 -14.13
CA ILE A 220 9.56 20.22 -15.28
C ILE A 220 8.87 20.31 -16.64
N GLY A 221 7.63 20.81 -16.67
CA GLY A 221 6.77 20.74 -17.86
C GLY A 221 7.37 21.40 -19.10
N SER A 222 8.15 22.47 -18.95
CA SER A 222 8.82 23.13 -20.09
C SER A 222 9.80 22.23 -20.84
N VAL A 223 10.39 21.26 -20.15
CA VAL A 223 11.31 20.27 -20.74
C VAL A 223 10.50 19.12 -21.36
N LEU A 224 9.46 18.67 -20.66
CA LEU A 224 8.62 17.56 -21.07
C LEU A 224 7.89 17.80 -22.40
N SER A 225 7.53 19.05 -22.72
CA SER A 225 6.82 19.38 -23.97
C SER A 225 7.61 19.10 -25.24
N ASN A 226 8.94 18.99 -25.16
CA ASN A 226 9.82 18.79 -26.31
C ASN A 226 10.51 17.41 -26.33
N LEU A 227 10.18 16.52 -25.40
CA LEU A 227 10.79 15.20 -25.34
C LEU A 227 10.27 14.29 -26.45
N SER A 228 11.17 13.50 -27.02
CA SER A 228 10.76 12.40 -27.89
C SER A 228 10.17 11.25 -27.06
N GLU A 229 9.42 10.35 -27.71
CA GLU A 229 8.92 9.12 -27.08
C GLU A 229 10.06 8.30 -26.45
N SER A 230 11.22 8.24 -27.11
CA SER A 230 12.40 7.53 -26.59
C SER A 230 13.05 8.20 -25.39
N ASP A 231 13.05 9.53 -25.33
CA ASP A 231 13.58 10.24 -24.15
C ASP A 231 12.67 10.03 -22.94
N LEU A 232 11.34 10.09 -23.17
CA LEU A 232 10.36 9.80 -22.14
C LEU A 232 10.48 8.35 -21.64
N GLU A 233 10.67 7.39 -22.56
CA GLU A 233 10.91 5.99 -22.22
C GLU A 233 12.17 5.83 -21.35
N SER A 234 13.27 6.47 -21.72
CA SER A 234 14.53 6.43 -20.94
C SER A 234 14.34 7.02 -19.53
N ILE A 235 13.71 8.19 -19.44
CA ILE A 235 13.39 8.83 -18.15
C ILE A 235 12.53 7.89 -17.29
N LEU A 236 11.46 7.30 -17.84
CA LEU A 236 10.59 6.40 -17.08
C LEU A 236 11.30 5.12 -16.65
N LYS A 237 12.17 4.53 -17.49
CA LYS A 237 12.99 3.38 -17.11
C LYS A 237 13.97 3.70 -15.98
N TYR A 238 14.47 4.93 -15.91
CA TYR A 238 15.33 5.41 -14.83
C TYR A 238 14.58 5.50 -13.48
N HIS A 239 13.25 5.57 -13.50
CA HIS A 239 12.42 5.51 -12.28
C HIS A 239 12.11 4.07 -11.83
N VAL A 240 12.52 3.05 -12.58
CA VAL A 240 12.19 1.65 -12.30
C VAL A 240 13.46 0.88 -11.94
N VAL A 241 13.40 0.10 -10.86
CA VAL A 241 14.43 -0.86 -10.45
C VAL A 241 13.85 -2.27 -10.59
N ASN A 242 14.48 -3.10 -11.42
CA ASN A 242 14.03 -4.46 -11.68
C ASN A 242 14.57 -5.47 -10.65
N ASN A 243 13.86 -6.59 -10.49
CA ASN A 243 14.26 -7.73 -9.65
C ASN A 243 14.56 -7.39 -8.18
N THR A 244 14.05 -6.28 -7.67
CA THR A 244 14.28 -5.77 -6.32
C THR A 244 12.97 -5.27 -5.75
N LEU A 245 12.53 -5.85 -4.63
CA LEU A 245 11.42 -5.34 -3.82
C LEU A 245 12.00 -4.41 -2.74
N GLY A 246 12.14 -3.13 -3.07
CA GLY A 246 12.68 -2.12 -2.18
C GLY A 246 11.59 -1.47 -1.35
N TYR A 247 11.07 -2.14 -0.32
CA TYR A 247 10.18 -1.50 0.66
C TYR A 247 10.93 -0.49 1.52
N SER A 248 10.27 0.55 2.02
CA SER A 248 10.90 1.61 2.81
C SER A 248 11.72 1.07 4.00
N SER A 249 11.22 0.03 4.67
CA SER A 249 11.91 -0.62 5.80
C SER A 249 13.08 -1.52 5.41
N THR A 250 13.21 -1.85 4.13
CA THR A 250 14.27 -2.73 3.59
C THR A 250 15.31 -1.98 2.76
N LEU A 251 14.97 -0.78 2.27
CA LEU A 251 15.90 0.11 1.59
C LEU A 251 17.05 0.50 2.53
N LYS A 252 18.23 0.71 1.93
CA LYS A 252 19.45 1.08 2.65
C LYS A 252 20.18 2.17 1.89
N ASN A 253 20.96 2.96 2.61
CA ASN A 253 21.91 3.90 2.00
C ASN A 253 22.81 3.17 1.02
N GLY A 254 22.93 3.69 -0.20
CA GLY A 254 23.74 3.07 -1.25
C GLY A 254 23.18 3.34 -2.64
N SER A 255 23.48 2.45 -3.59
CA SER A 255 23.04 2.58 -4.97
C SER A 255 22.13 1.45 -5.42
N LEU A 256 21.09 1.77 -6.19
CA LEU A 256 20.26 0.79 -6.91
C LEU A 256 20.42 0.97 -8.42
N THR A 257 20.56 -0.13 -9.16
CA THR A 257 20.63 -0.08 -10.63
C THR A 257 19.22 -0.06 -11.21
N THR A 258 18.96 0.92 -12.08
CA THR A 258 17.67 1.08 -12.75
C THR A 258 17.51 0.12 -13.93
N SER A 259 16.30 0.05 -14.47
CA SER A 259 16.00 -0.68 -15.69
C SER A 259 16.58 -0.02 -16.95
N GLU A 260 16.93 1.27 -16.85
CA GLU A 260 17.65 2.01 -17.90
C GLU A 260 19.13 1.59 -17.93
N GLY A 261 19.71 1.29 -16.75
CA GLY A 261 21.08 0.78 -16.59
C GLY A 261 21.91 1.66 -15.66
N GLU A 262 21.60 2.95 -15.61
CA GLU A 262 22.22 3.89 -14.68
C GLU A 262 21.81 3.65 -13.22
N LYS A 263 22.59 4.20 -12.28
CA LYS A 263 22.38 4.02 -10.83
C LYS A 263 21.57 5.17 -10.23
N LEU A 264 20.71 4.83 -9.28
CA LEU A 264 20.08 5.74 -8.32
C LEU A 264 20.87 5.73 -7.02
N ASN A 265 21.01 6.89 -6.39
CA ASN A 265 21.56 7.03 -5.06
C ASN A 265 20.44 7.10 -4.03
N ILE A 266 20.41 6.16 -3.09
CA ILE A 266 19.41 6.09 -2.01
C ILE A 266 20.02 6.67 -0.75
N VAL A 267 19.35 7.67 -0.17
CA VAL A 267 19.72 8.30 1.10
C VAL A 267 18.54 8.25 2.06
N ILE A 268 18.76 7.69 3.24
CA ILE A 268 17.79 7.59 4.33
C ILE A 268 18.26 8.51 5.44
N HIS A 269 17.47 9.54 5.71
CA HIS A 269 17.77 10.54 6.74
C HIS A 269 16.53 10.75 7.62
N ASN A 270 16.68 10.55 8.93
CA ASN A 270 15.59 10.64 9.91
C ASN A 270 14.32 9.86 9.51
N GLY A 271 14.50 8.63 9.00
CA GLY A 271 13.39 7.79 8.53
C GLY A 271 12.77 8.20 7.19
N THR A 272 13.21 9.30 6.59
CA THR A 272 12.78 9.73 5.25
C THR A 272 13.71 9.16 4.18
N VAL A 273 13.13 8.53 3.16
CA VAL A 273 13.86 8.03 1.99
C VAL A 273 13.97 9.11 0.92
N TRP A 274 15.16 9.27 0.38
CA TRP A 274 15.49 10.12 -0.76
C TRP A 274 16.11 9.26 -1.87
N VAL A 275 15.78 9.59 -3.11
CA VAL A 275 16.23 8.92 -4.33
C VAL A 275 16.82 9.99 -5.22
N ASN A 276 18.14 9.96 -5.38
CA ASN A 276 18.92 11.12 -5.83
C ASN A 276 18.51 12.35 -5.01
N GLU A 277 18.05 13.42 -5.66
CA GLU A 277 17.51 14.64 -5.06
C GLU A 277 16.02 14.55 -4.66
N ALA A 278 15.29 13.54 -5.14
CA ALA A 278 13.85 13.42 -4.95
C ALA A 278 13.50 12.83 -3.57
N LYS A 279 12.55 13.45 -2.86
CA LYS A 279 12.02 12.93 -1.59
C LYS A 279 10.89 11.95 -1.86
N VAL A 280 10.89 10.81 -1.18
CA VAL A 280 9.72 9.92 -1.12
C VAL A 280 8.66 10.55 -0.23
N ILE A 281 7.52 10.93 -0.81
CA ILE A 281 6.39 11.57 -0.13
C ILE A 281 5.29 10.59 0.26
N VAL A 282 5.12 9.50 -0.50
CA VAL A 282 4.21 8.39 -0.15
C VAL A 282 4.96 7.07 -0.39
N PRO A 283 5.46 6.43 0.67
CA PRO A 283 6.15 5.16 0.53
C PRO A 283 5.17 3.98 0.41
N ASP A 284 5.68 2.88 -0.12
CA ASP A 284 5.11 1.53 0.01
C ASP A 284 3.70 1.32 -0.57
N VAL A 285 3.41 1.94 -1.72
CA VAL A 285 2.18 1.65 -2.45
C VAL A 285 2.33 0.29 -3.16
N LEU A 286 1.69 -0.73 -2.62
CA LEU A 286 1.77 -2.10 -3.17
C LEU A 286 1.08 -2.21 -4.53
N ILE A 287 1.77 -2.80 -5.50
CA ILE A 287 1.25 -3.16 -6.83
C ILE A 287 1.35 -4.68 -7.05
N ALA A 288 0.62 -5.19 -8.03
CA ALA A 288 0.51 -6.62 -8.32
C ALA A 288 1.87 -7.29 -8.58
N ASN A 289 2.87 -6.54 -9.05
CA ASN A 289 4.18 -7.06 -9.44
C ASN A 289 5.37 -6.41 -8.71
N GLY A 290 5.11 -5.65 -7.63
CA GLY A 290 6.14 -4.84 -7.02
C GLY A 290 5.64 -3.84 -5.97
N VAL A 291 6.36 -2.73 -5.86
CA VAL A 291 6.04 -1.60 -4.98
C VAL A 291 6.31 -0.27 -5.68
N VAL A 292 5.47 0.72 -5.39
CA VAL A 292 5.61 2.10 -5.85
C VAL A 292 5.89 3.00 -4.66
N HIS A 293 6.87 3.89 -4.82
CA HIS A 293 7.13 5.01 -3.91
C HIS A 293 6.87 6.30 -4.67
N VAL A 294 5.95 7.13 -4.17
CA VAL A 294 5.67 8.41 -4.80
C VAL A 294 6.75 9.41 -4.40
N ILE A 295 7.34 10.10 -5.38
CA ILE A 295 8.41 11.08 -5.18
C ILE A 295 8.00 12.49 -5.62
N ASP A 296 8.64 13.51 -5.06
CA ASP A 296 8.31 14.93 -5.31
C ASP A 296 9.07 15.58 -6.49
N ALA A 297 10.02 14.87 -7.10
CA ALA A 297 10.77 15.31 -8.27
C ALA A 297 10.84 14.21 -9.34
N VAL A 298 11.05 14.60 -10.59
CA VAL A 298 11.33 13.66 -11.70
C VAL A 298 12.83 13.43 -11.75
N LEU A 299 13.23 12.16 -11.71
CA LEU A 299 14.62 11.72 -11.79
C LEU A 299 15.15 11.89 -13.21
N ASN A 300 16.40 12.34 -13.32
CA ASN A 300 17.05 12.61 -14.60
C ASN A 300 18.16 11.58 -14.90
N PRO A 301 18.03 10.73 -15.95
CA PRO A 301 19.07 9.78 -16.32
C PRO A 301 20.39 10.43 -16.74
N ASP A 302 20.39 11.69 -17.20
CA ASP A 302 21.62 12.44 -17.54
C ASP A 302 22.37 12.97 -16.31
N LYS A 303 21.77 12.88 -15.12
CA LYS A 303 22.39 13.24 -13.83
C LYS A 303 22.39 12.06 -12.85
N PRO A 304 23.02 10.92 -13.18
CA PRO A 304 22.95 9.72 -12.35
C PRO A 304 23.76 9.82 -11.04
N SER A 305 24.62 10.84 -10.93
CA SER A 305 25.39 11.15 -9.71
C SER A 305 24.71 12.17 -8.81
N ALA A 306 23.45 12.52 -9.07
CA ALA A 306 22.72 13.44 -8.21
C ALA A 306 22.48 12.82 -6.83
N THR A 307 22.67 13.62 -5.78
CA THR A 307 22.54 13.17 -4.40
C THR A 307 21.76 14.19 -3.58
N ALA A 308 20.81 13.72 -2.78
CA ALA A 308 20.11 14.58 -1.84
C ALA A 308 21.08 15.24 -0.86
N ASN A 309 20.78 16.49 -0.51
CA ASN A 309 21.29 17.16 0.67
C ASN A 309 20.12 17.34 1.65
N PRO A 310 19.84 16.36 2.54
CA PRO A 310 18.67 16.40 3.42
C PRO A 310 18.63 17.61 4.37
N THR A 311 19.75 18.31 4.56
CA THR A 311 19.87 19.50 5.41
C THR A 311 19.72 20.83 4.66
N ALA A 312 19.67 20.81 3.33
CA ALA A 312 19.48 22.02 2.53
C ALA A 312 18.03 22.50 2.55
N SER A 313 17.82 23.82 2.52
CA SER A 313 16.49 24.43 2.37
C SER A 313 15.85 24.13 1.01
N THR A 314 16.66 23.86 -0.01
CA THR A 314 16.24 23.56 -1.38
C THR A 314 17.21 22.56 -2.00
N GLN A 315 16.69 21.54 -2.68
CA GLN A 315 17.51 20.62 -3.46
C GLN A 315 17.93 21.23 -4.80
N GLU A 316 19.03 20.77 -5.37
CA GLU A 316 19.37 21.09 -6.76
C GLU A 316 18.36 20.45 -7.70
N ALA A 317 17.87 21.19 -8.70
CA ALA A 317 16.95 20.65 -9.69
C ALA A 317 17.63 19.62 -10.61
N ALA A 318 16.97 18.47 -10.78
CA ALA A 318 17.38 17.42 -11.72
C ALA A 318 17.50 17.94 -13.16
N PHE A 319 16.54 18.78 -13.56
CA PHE A 319 16.46 19.42 -14.87
C PHE A 319 16.76 20.91 -14.75
N SER A 320 18.03 21.29 -14.93
CA SER A 320 18.45 22.69 -14.85
C SER A 320 17.82 23.54 -15.96
N GLY A 321 17.18 24.65 -15.60
CA GLY A 321 16.50 25.54 -16.55
C GLY A 321 15.07 25.12 -16.88
N ALA A 322 14.58 24.01 -16.31
CA ALA A 322 13.17 23.68 -16.34
C ALA A 322 12.32 24.74 -15.63
N SER A 323 11.13 24.97 -16.15
CA SER A 323 10.13 25.88 -15.59
C SER A 323 8.81 25.14 -15.41
N SER A 324 8.10 25.52 -14.36
CA SER A 324 6.79 24.96 -14.05
C SER A 324 5.73 25.39 -15.06
N VAL A 325 4.82 24.49 -15.40
CA VAL A 325 3.63 24.77 -16.24
C VAL A 325 2.34 24.61 -15.44
N SER A 326 1.27 25.30 -15.86
CA SER A 326 -0.06 25.15 -15.25
C SER A 326 -0.76 23.87 -15.69
N ASP A 327 -0.58 23.48 -16.95
CA ASP A 327 -1.20 22.28 -17.52
C ASP A 327 -0.25 21.10 -17.36
N ILE A 328 -0.63 20.15 -16.51
CA ILE A 328 0.22 19.02 -16.16
C ILE A 328 0.40 18.12 -17.39
N PRO A 329 1.64 17.87 -17.84
CA PRO A 329 1.90 17.03 -19.01
C PRO A 329 1.34 15.61 -18.85
N PHE A 330 1.01 14.98 -19.99
CA PHE A 330 0.56 13.59 -20.08
C PHE A 330 -0.72 13.25 -19.31
N THR A 331 -1.55 14.24 -18.96
CA THR A 331 -2.82 13.98 -18.24
C THR A 331 -4.02 13.78 -19.17
N SER A 332 -3.89 14.11 -20.45
CA SER A 332 -4.98 14.02 -21.43
C SER A 332 -5.45 12.58 -21.62
N GLY A 333 -6.76 12.33 -21.50
CA GLY A 333 -7.37 11.02 -21.71
C GLY A 333 -7.17 10.01 -20.57
N VAL A 334 -6.48 10.40 -19.49
CA VAL A 334 -6.38 9.59 -18.28
C VAL A 334 -7.67 9.72 -17.48
N PRO A 335 -8.36 8.61 -17.12
CA PRO A 335 -9.56 8.69 -16.30
C PRO A 335 -9.29 9.37 -14.97
N GLU A 336 -10.13 10.32 -14.57
CA GLU A 336 -10.08 10.86 -13.21
C GLU A 336 -10.57 9.81 -12.21
N ASN A 337 -9.94 9.77 -11.02
CA ASN A 337 -10.41 8.91 -9.96
C ASN A 337 -11.76 9.42 -9.44
N THR A 338 -12.83 8.72 -9.78
CA THR A 338 -14.19 8.98 -9.27
C THR A 338 -14.48 8.27 -7.94
N ASN A 339 -13.55 7.43 -7.45
CA ASN A 339 -13.70 6.61 -6.25
C ASN A 339 -12.79 7.09 -5.11
N THR A 340 -13.34 7.93 -4.25
CA THR A 340 -12.71 8.45 -3.02
C THR A 340 -12.46 7.38 -1.95
N ALA A 341 -13.06 6.19 -2.06
CA ALA A 341 -12.99 5.14 -1.03
C ALA A 341 -11.64 4.38 -0.98
N ALA A 342 -11.00 4.17 -2.13
CA ALA A 342 -9.76 3.37 -2.24
C ALA A 342 -8.49 4.17 -1.90
N ALA A 343 -8.52 5.51 -1.99
CA ALA A 343 -7.34 6.37 -1.89
C ALA A 343 -7.11 7.00 -0.50
N THR A 344 -7.79 6.51 0.54
CA THR A 344 -7.73 7.11 1.89
C THR A 344 -6.33 7.16 2.50
N GLY A 345 -5.39 6.33 2.05
CA GLY A 345 -3.99 6.33 2.47
C GLY A 345 -3.02 7.11 1.57
N LEU A 346 -3.48 7.73 0.48
CA LEU A 346 -2.63 8.34 -0.56
C LEU A 346 -2.55 9.88 -0.46
N SER A 347 -3.21 10.48 0.53
CA SER A 347 -2.99 11.89 0.86
C SER A 347 -1.66 12.04 1.62
N PRO A 348 -0.71 12.86 1.14
CA PRO A 348 0.52 13.14 1.89
C PRO A 348 0.16 13.80 3.22
N SER A 349 0.79 13.33 4.31
CA SER A 349 0.69 14.00 5.61
C SER A 349 1.41 15.35 5.51
N THR A 350 0.64 16.43 5.51
CA THR A 350 1.17 17.79 5.66
C THR A 350 1.64 18.00 7.10
N SER A 351 2.84 17.48 7.42
CA SER A 351 3.59 18.01 8.57
C SER A 351 4.00 19.43 8.21
N THR A 352 3.30 20.39 8.80
CA THR A 352 3.51 21.81 8.59
C THR A 352 4.69 22.25 9.45
N GLU A 353 5.91 21.93 9.03
CA GLU A 353 7.12 22.58 9.54
C GLU A 353 8.03 22.91 8.35
N GLY A 354 8.09 24.20 8.00
CA GLY A 354 9.14 24.73 7.14
C GLY A 354 8.76 25.22 5.74
N ALA A 355 7.68 26.01 5.60
CA ALA A 355 7.56 26.93 4.46
C ALA A 355 6.78 28.19 4.86
N ALA A 356 7.46 29.08 5.58
CA ALA A 356 6.98 30.44 5.82
C ALA A 356 7.63 31.41 4.81
N GLN A 357 6.76 32.12 4.08
CA GLN A 357 6.97 33.34 3.27
C GLN A 357 7.66 33.14 1.90
N ALA A 358 7.15 33.66 0.79
CA ALA A 358 6.40 34.90 0.53
C ALA A 358 5.52 34.72 -0.74
N THR A 359 4.35 35.34 -1.00
CA THR A 359 3.66 36.53 -0.50
C THR A 359 2.15 36.36 -0.76
N ALA A 360 1.32 36.84 0.15
CA ALA A 360 -0.14 36.79 0.15
C ALA A 360 -0.82 37.80 -0.78
N ALA A 361 -2.04 37.47 -1.25
CA ALA A 361 -3.22 38.31 -1.46
C ALA A 361 -4.26 37.52 -2.29
N ILE A 362 -5.58 37.39 -2.08
CA ILE A 362 -6.66 37.92 -1.21
C ILE A 362 -7.79 36.87 -1.43
N ALA A 363 -8.20 36.06 -0.44
CA ALA A 363 -9.31 36.25 0.51
C ALA A 363 -10.75 36.16 -0.05
N LEU A 364 -11.50 35.21 0.56
CA LEU A 364 -12.96 35.09 0.79
C LEU A 364 -13.87 35.06 -0.46
N GLY A 365 -14.83 34.15 -0.63
CA GLY A 365 -15.83 33.70 0.35
C GLY A 365 -17.22 34.08 -0.20
N ALA A 366 -18.16 33.14 -0.14
CA ALA A 366 -19.59 33.23 -0.49
C ALA A 366 -20.00 33.12 -1.98
N LEU A 367 -20.75 32.06 -2.30
CA LEU A 367 -22.04 32.21 -2.98
C LEU A 367 -22.96 31.00 -2.71
N PHE A 368 -23.56 30.97 -1.52
CA PHE A 368 -24.93 30.45 -1.39
C PHE A 368 -25.88 31.62 -1.68
N GLY A 369 -26.63 31.54 -2.78
CA GLY A 369 -27.85 32.32 -3.02
C GLY A 369 -28.90 31.33 -3.52
N GLY A 370 -30.07 31.15 -2.91
CA GLY A 370 -30.89 32.14 -2.23
C GLY A 370 -31.80 32.85 -3.24
N ALA A 371 -32.65 32.10 -3.95
CA ALA A 371 -33.73 32.66 -4.75
C ALA A 371 -34.98 32.81 -3.87
N ALA A 372 -35.13 33.98 -3.25
CA ALA A 372 -36.41 34.46 -2.75
C ALA A 372 -37.01 35.38 -3.81
N LEU A 373 -38.11 34.95 -4.41
CA LEU A 373 -38.92 35.76 -5.34
C LEU A 373 -40.10 36.34 -4.54
N VAL A 374 -40.06 37.65 -4.36
CA VAL A 374 -41.10 38.48 -3.73
C VAL A 374 -42.00 39.03 -4.84
N MET A 375 -43.34 39.00 -4.67
CA MET A 375 -44.21 40.19 -4.67
C MET A 375 -45.72 39.90 -4.76
N ASN A 376 -46.45 40.60 -3.87
CA ASN A 376 -47.73 41.33 -3.99
C ASN A 376 -48.98 40.62 -4.58
N PHE A 377 -50.18 40.75 -4.02
CA PHE A 377 -50.81 41.81 -3.21
C PHE A 377 -51.61 41.24 -2.03
#